data_AF-A0A915Z4W7-F1
#
_entry.id   AF-A0A915Z4W7-F1
#
_cell.length_a   1.000
_cell.length_b   1.000
_cell.length_c   1.000
_cell.angle_alpha   90.00
_cell.angle_beta   90.00
_cell.angle_gamma   90.00
#
_symmetry.space_group_name_H-M   'P 1'
#
loop_
_entity.id
_entity.type
_entity.pdbx_description
1 polymer ?
#
loop_
_entity_poly.entity_id
_entity_poly.type
_entity_poly.pdbx_seq_one_letter_code
_entity_poly.pdbx_strand_id
1 'polypeptide(L)'
;MLTIKSSGVKVNQIQGGLLPIVEICTHKEIFSNGISKGLKRKNVYFVSQLMSSDGIRLLRYKDLKYRTKINTQGRIPRWFKFIETKLIKDPLKSKKVKTDYQLGYNIHSVNTKIDNLKTKNWITTFHDQTGKPIIGRVLDNPNEDRIRIEHWIQDLENDQISPSVQLPILKKCGGCEVKTNQIRNKRNNTKVRCIADISIENCVKVNANSIQNDRYIADMAIYETLAQAECKYYRKTSMNECIIEKVNGLLKYIHSSDYRNALIIEIANSLMQETDIEIYTDGSMKNIATNEIIMGSANVEIYSDSQWVVNTFDELNFLTIKDIERLKVNYKVLWLCLFKIIRIYSLKVKITKVKAHSDCDYNKEADKLAKSDAEKNVLIIEDKLLLHNGTVCWRNMPIERNPILMIKGIKDAQFIEEFLMLHHNEVYRQSDLLRLIDWKI
;
A
#
# COMPACT_ATOMS: atom_id res chain seq x y z
N MET A 1 -13.17 -27.51 6.38
CA MET A 1 -12.99 -27.41 4.91
C MET A 1 -11.52 -27.14 4.63
N LEU A 2 -10.87 -28.03 3.88
CA LEU A 2 -9.46 -27.91 3.50
C LEU A 2 -9.38 -26.96 2.29
N THR A 3 -8.57 -25.92 2.37
CA THR A 3 -8.47 -24.90 1.31
C THR A 3 -7.02 -24.69 0.92
N ILE A 4 -6.75 -24.62 -0.39
CA ILE A 4 -5.43 -24.29 -0.94
C ILE A 4 -5.43 -22.81 -1.31
N LYS A 5 -4.61 -22.02 -0.63
CA LYS A 5 -4.37 -20.62 -1.03
C LYS A 5 -3.23 -20.60 -2.07
N SER A 6 -3.59 -20.52 -3.35
CA SER A 6 -2.64 -20.33 -4.46
C SER A 6 -2.06 -18.91 -4.43
N SER A 7 -0.73 -18.79 -4.33
CA SER A 7 0.01 -17.57 -4.66
C SER A 7 0.34 -17.61 -6.17
N GLY A 8 -0.66 -17.35 -7.00
CA GLY A 8 -0.47 -17.32 -8.45
C GLY A 8 0.64 -16.35 -8.83
N VAL A 9 1.76 -16.89 -9.35
CA VAL A 9 2.85 -16.11 -9.92
C VAL A 9 2.36 -15.48 -11.22
N LYS A 10 1.86 -14.26 -11.10
CA LYS A 10 2.03 -13.22 -12.12
C LYS A 10 2.95 -12.20 -11.47
N VAL A 11 4.00 -11.79 -12.18
CA VAL A 11 4.92 -10.72 -11.76
C VAL A 11 4.10 -9.64 -11.06
N ASN A 12 4.43 -9.37 -9.79
CA ASN A 12 3.61 -8.56 -8.92
C ASN A 12 3.69 -7.09 -9.38
N GLN A 13 2.77 -6.67 -10.25
CA GLN A 13 2.64 -5.29 -10.73
C GLN A 13 1.87 -4.40 -9.73
N ILE A 14 1.87 -4.79 -8.45
CA ILE A 14 1.21 -4.03 -7.39
C ILE A 14 2.09 -2.81 -7.09
N GLN A 15 1.69 -1.65 -7.61
CA GLN A 15 2.07 -0.39 -6.99
C GLN A 15 1.42 -0.40 -5.61
N GLY A 16 2.23 -0.37 -4.55
CA GLY A 16 1.72 -0.21 -3.18
C GLY A 16 0.80 1.02 -3.06
N GLY A 17 0.15 1.19 -1.91
CA GLY A 17 -0.76 2.30 -1.72
C GLY A 17 -1.17 2.47 -0.27
N LEU A 18 -2.02 3.47 -0.04
CA LEU A 18 -2.57 3.82 1.26
C LEU A 18 -4.05 3.40 1.30
N LEU A 19 -4.52 3.02 2.49
CA LEU A 19 -5.89 2.57 2.75
C LEU A 19 -6.27 1.33 1.90
N PRO A 20 -5.93 0.12 2.33
CA PRO A 20 -6.38 -1.13 1.72
C PRO A 20 -7.90 -1.18 1.52
N ILE A 21 -8.38 -1.70 0.39
CA ILE A 21 -9.83 -1.80 0.11
C ILE A 21 -10.57 -2.65 1.16
N VAL A 22 -9.88 -3.57 1.84
CA VAL A 22 -10.45 -4.38 2.90
C VAL A 22 -10.82 -3.59 4.16
N GLU A 23 -10.26 -2.39 4.35
CA GLU A 23 -10.61 -1.50 5.47
C GLU A 23 -11.93 -0.76 5.22
N ILE A 24 -12.35 -0.61 3.95
CA ILE A 24 -13.61 0.06 3.57
C ILE A 24 -14.75 -0.90 3.19
N CYS A 25 -14.42 -2.15 2.87
CA CYS A 25 -15.36 -3.15 2.38
C CYS A 25 -15.20 -4.47 3.14
N THR A 26 -16.30 -5.02 3.65
CA THR A 26 -16.26 -6.30 4.36
C THR A 26 -15.91 -7.45 3.42
N HIS A 27 -15.35 -8.53 3.97
CA HIS A 27 -15.06 -9.74 3.20
C HIS A 27 -16.32 -10.33 2.54
N LYS A 28 -17.50 -10.17 3.13
CA LYS A 28 -18.75 -10.61 2.50
C LYS A 28 -19.05 -9.80 1.24
N GLU A 29 -18.96 -8.47 1.29
CA GLU A 29 -19.26 -7.57 0.18
C GLU A 29 -18.29 -7.72 -1.00
N ILE A 30 -17.00 -7.93 -0.71
CA ILE A 30 -15.96 -8.11 -1.73
C ILE A 30 -16.20 -9.39 -2.56
N PHE A 31 -16.72 -10.45 -1.92
CA PHE A 31 -16.87 -11.76 -2.54
C PHE A 31 -18.28 -12.05 -3.06
N SER A 32 -19.34 -11.64 -2.35
CA SER A 32 -20.74 -11.89 -2.73
C SER A 32 -21.11 -11.26 -4.06
N ASN A 33 -20.53 -10.10 -4.37
CA ASN A 33 -20.86 -9.31 -5.56
C ASN A 33 -19.89 -9.54 -6.73
N GLY A 34 -18.96 -10.50 -6.63
CA GLY A 34 -17.94 -10.76 -7.65
C GLY A 34 -16.95 -9.60 -7.87
N ILE A 35 -16.93 -8.64 -6.93
CA ILE A 35 -16.11 -7.42 -6.99
C ILE A 35 -14.62 -7.76 -6.95
N SER A 36 -14.23 -8.75 -6.14
CA SER A 36 -12.86 -9.25 -6.03
C SER A 36 -12.24 -9.63 -7.38
N LYS A 37 -13.02 -10.27 -8.29
CA LYS A 37 -12.54 -10.65 -9.63
C LYS A 37 -12.24 -9.41 -10.48
N GLY A 38 -13.05 -8.36 -10.37
CA GLY A 38 -12.87 -7.10 -11.08
C GLY A 38 -11.63 -6.34 -10.59
N LEU A 39 -11.51 -6.18 -9.28
CA LEU A 39 -10.37 -5.52 -8.63
C LEU A 39 -9.05 -6.24 -8.91
N LYS A 40 -9.02 -7.56 -8.74
CA LYS A 40 -7.84 -8.40 -8.99
C LYS A 40 -7.39 -8.35 -10.45
N ARG A 41 -8.31 -8.35 -11.43
CA ARG A 41 -7.96 -8.23 -12.86
C ARG A 41 -7.34 -6.87 -13.21
N LYS A 42 -7.62 -5.84 -12.42
CA LYS A 42 -7.21 -4.45 -12.65
C LYS A 42 -6.07 -4.00 -11.72
N ASN A 43 -5.53 -4.92 -10.90
CA ASN A 43 -4.50 -4.65 -9.89
C ASN A 43 -4.86 -3.51 -8.92
N VAL A 44 -6.14 -3.38 -8.58
CA VAL A 44 -6.63 -2.39 -7.63
C VAL A 44 -6.79 -3.04 -6.26
N TYR A 45 -6.00 -2.60 -5.29
CA TYR A 45 -5.95 -3.15 -3.92
C TYR A 45 -6.06 -2.06 -2.85
N PHE A 46 -5.69 -0.83 -3.18
CA PHE A 46 -5.71 0.32 -2.29
C PHE A 46 -6.67 1.38 -2.81
N VAL A 47 -7.36 2.05 -1.90
CA VAL A 47 -8.25 3.17 -2.24
C VAL A 47 -7.44 4.32 -2.83
N SER A 48 -6.20 4.53 -2.36
CA SER A 48 -5.30 5.55 -2.87
C SER A 48 -5.07 5.49 -4.39
N GLN A 49 -5.18 4.30 -5.00
CA GLN A 49 -5.03 4.12 -6.46
C GLN A 49 -6.20 4.72 -7.26
N LEU A 50 -7.34 4.96 -6.60
CA LEU A 50 -8.56 5.49 -7.18
C LEU A 50 -8.79 6.98 -6.85
N MET A 51 -7.95 7.56 -6.00
CA MET A 51 -8.07 8.94 -5.53
C MET A 51 -7.21 9.91 -6.33
N SER A 52 -7.53 11.20 -6.22
CA SER A 52 -6.74 12.30 -6.76
C SER A 52 -5.38 12.44 -6.08
N SER A 53 -4.47 13.21 -6.66
CA SER A 53 -3.11 13.42 -6.12
C SER A 53 -3.09 13.96 -4.68
N ASP A 54 -4.08 14.78 -4.34
CA ASP A 54 -4.26 15.40 -3.03
C ASP A 54 -4.91 14.48 -1.99
N GLY A 55 -5.47 13.32 -2.39
CA GLY A 55 -6.18 12.43 -1.47
C GLY A 55 -7.55 12.89 -0.99
N ILE A 56 -8.13 13.89 -1.63
CA ILE A 56 -9.39 14.48 -1.15
C ILE A 56 -10.59 14.01 -1.98
N ARG A 57 -10.36 13.62 -3.24
CA ARG A 57 -11.43 13.32 -4.22
C ARG A 57 -11.24 11.97 -4.88
N LEU A 58 -12.35 11.31 -5.23
CA LEU A 58 -12.32 10.09 -6.03
C LEU A 58 -12.23 10.46 -7.51
N LEU A 59 -11.29 9.83 -8.25
CA LEU A 59 -11.17 10.03 -9.69
C LEU A 59 -12.39 9.52 -10.43
N ARG A 60 -12.74 10.15 -11.55
CA ARG A 60 -13.78 9.57 -12.42
C ARG A 60 -13.21 8.31 -13.05
N TYR A 61 -14.06 7.31 -13.28
CA TYR A 61 -13.63 6.03 -13.87
C TYR A 61 -12.83 6.23 -15.17
N LYS A 62 -13.22 7.19 -16.02
CA LYS A 62 -12.52 7.52 -17.28
C LYS A 62 -11.13 8.14 -17.10
N ASP A 63 -10.85 8.74 -15.96
CA ASP A 63 -9.56 9.38 -15.66
C ASP A 63 -8.55 8.37 -15.10
N LEU A 64 -9.02 7.21 -14.62
CA LEU A 64 -8.17 6.15 -14.08
C LEU A 64 -7.17 5.61 -15.11
N LYS A 65 -7.42 5.76 -16.41
CA LYS A 65 -6.50 5.34 -17.49
C LYS A 65 -5.15 6.05 -17.44
N TYR A 66 -5.08 7.24 -16.82
CA TYR A 66 -3.84 8.01 -16.68
C TYR A 66 -3.03 7.60 -15.45
N ARG A 67 -3.67 6.97 -14.45
CA ARG A 67 -3.01 6.53 -13.21
C ARG A 67 -2.72 5.05 -13.16
N THR A 68 -3.65 4.27 -13.69
CA THR A 68 -3.65 2.82 -13.62
C THR A 68 -3.67 2.25 -15.02
N LYS A 69 -3.11 1.05 -15.23
CA LYS A 69 -3.19 0.33 -16.52
C LYS A 69 -4.61 -0.23 -16.77
N ILE A 70 -5.64 0.46 -16.28
CA ILE A 70 -7.04 0.08 -16.42
C ILE A 70 -7.52 0.60 -17.78
N ASN A 71 -7.94 -0.32 -18.66
CA ASN A 71 -8.80 0.09 -19.78
C ASN A 71 -10.15 0.58 -19.22
N THR A 72 -10.44 1.87 -19.41
CA THR A 72 -11.64 2.57 -18.95
C THR A 72 -12.71 2.73 -20.03
N GLN A 73 -12.55 2.09 -21.19
CA GLN A 73 -13.55 2.11 -22.26
C GLN A 73 -14.80 1.31 -21.87
N GLY A 74 -15.96 1.79 -22.31
CA GLY A 74 -17.25 1.14 -22.12
C GLY A 74 -17.95 1.48 -20.79
N ARG A 75 -18.86 0.60 -20.38
CA ARG A 75 -19.73 0.81 -19.22
C ARG A 75 -18.93 0.82 -17.91
N ILE A 76 -19.24 1.76 -17.01
CA ILE A 76 -18.66 1.83 -15.67
C ILE A 76 -18.93 0.50 -14.92
N PRO A 77 -17.88 -0.21 -14.46
CA PRO A 77 -18.02 -1.48 -13.77
C PRO A 77 -18.79 -1.37 -12.45
N ARG A 78 -19.50 -2.44 -12.08
CA ARG A 78 -20.25 -2.52 -10.81
C ARG A 78 -19.36 -2.34 -9.58
N TRP A 79 -18.13 -2.86 -9.62
CA TRP A 79 -17.19 -2.71 -8.50
C TRP A 79 -16.82 -1.26 -8.22
N PHE A 80 -16.66 -0.44 -9.27
CA PHE A 80 -16.29 0.96 -9.11
C PHE A 80 -17.45 1.75 -8.49
N LYS A 81 -18.68 1.51 -8.97
CA LYS A 81 -19.89 2.09 -8.38
C LYS A 81 -20.07 1.71 -6.91
N PHE A 82 -19.74 0.47 -6.56
CA PHE A 82 -19.82 0.00 -5.17
C PHE A 82 -18.79 0.68 -4.27
N ILE A 83 -17.55 0.85 -4.72
CA ILE A 83 -16.53 1.59 -3.96
C ILE A 83 -16.93 3.06 -3.82
N GLU A 84 -17.47 3.65 -4.88
CA GLU A 84 -17.95 5.02 -4.89
C GLU A 84 -19.03 5.28 -3.83
N THR A 85 -19.99 4.37 -3.65
CA THR A 85 -21.03 4.51 -2.60
C THR A 85 -20.49 4.34 -1.18
N LYS A 86 -19.37 3.63 -1.00
CA LYS A 86 -18.70 3.50 0.30
C LYS A 86 -17.93 4.77 0.66
N LEU A 87 -17.18 5.31 -0.29
CA LEU A 87 -16.26 6.44 -0.08
C LEU A 87 -16.93 7.81 -0.08
N ILE A 88 -18.05 7.97 -0.78
CA ILE A 88 -18.70 9.27 -1.00
C ILE A 88 -20.13 9.24 -0.44
N LYS A 89 -20.58 10.36 0.18
CA LYS A 89 -21.94 10.50 0.69
C LYS A 89 -22.98 10.63 -0.43
N ASP A 90 -22.75 11.54 -1.38
CA ASP A 90 -23.61 11.77 -2.55
C ASP A 90 -22.77 11.83 -3.84
N PRO A 91 -22.59 10.71 -4.54
CA PRO A 91 -21.76 10.62 -5.75
C PRO A 91 -22.26 11.46 -6.94
N LEU A 92 -23.52 11.88 -6.92
CA LEU A 92 -24.14 12.71 -7.97
C LEU A 92 -23.88 14.20 -7.72
N LYS A 93 -23.69 14.62 -6.47
CA LYS A 93 -23.38 16.01 -6.12
C LYS A 93 -21.88 16.28 -5.98
N SER A 94 -21.09 15.32 -5.53
CA SER A 94 -19.66 15.55 -5.25
C SER A 94 -18.82 14.28 -5.40
N LYS A 95 -17.56 14.44 -5.80
CA LYS A 95 -16.54 13.36 -5.69
C LYS A 95 -15.69 13.47 -4.42
N LYS A 96 -16.03 14.37 -3.49
CA LYS A 96 -15.30 14.52 -2.22
C LYS A 96 -15.46 13.26 -1.38
N VAL A 97 -14.34 12.66 -1.00
CA VAL A 97 -14.29 11.48 -0.15
C VAL A 97 -14.66 11.86 1.28
N LYS A 98 -15.32 10.98 2.02
CA LYS A 98 -15.62 11.16 3.45
C LYS A 98 -14.32 11.41 4.22
N THR A 99 -14.38 12.27 5.24
CA THR A 99 -13.23 12.66 6.07
C THR A 99 -12.43 11.46 6.58
N ASP A 100 -13.13 10.40 6.99
CA ASP A 100 -12.54 9.19 7.58
C ASP A 100 -11.68 8.38 6.58
N TYR A 101 -11.85 8.63 5.27
CA TYR A 101 -11.13 7.96 4.19
C TYR A 101 -10.32 8.93 3.33
N GLN A 102 -10.24 10.21 3.73
CA GLN A 102 -9.35 11.16 3.08
C GLN A 102 -7.91 10.79 3.40
N LEU A 103 -7.07 10.93 2.39
CA LEU A 103 -5.65 10.63 2.48
C LEU A 103 -4.88 11.96 2.43
N GLY A 104 -3.71 12.00 3.08
CA GLY A 104 -2.83 13.16 3.04
C GLY A 104 -2.31 13.46 1.63
N TYR A 105 -1.75 14.65 1.46
CA TYR A 105 -1.19 15.13 0.20
C TYR A 105 -0.12 14.21 -0.39
N ASN A 106 0.05 14.25 -1.71
CA ASN A 106 1.16 13.63 -2.46
C ASN A 106 1.10 12.10 -2.59
N ILE A 107 -0.10 11.55 -2.78
CA ILE A 107 -0.33 10.10 -2.93
C ILE A 107 0.34 9.54 -4.18
N HIS A 108 0.40 10.35 -5.25
CA HIS A 108 1.00 9.96 -6.52
C HIS A 108 1.84 11.11 -7.05
N SER A 109 3.13 10.86 -7.23
CA SER A 109 4.07 11.82 -7.81
C SER A 109 4.16 11.64 -9.32
N VAL A 110 3.75 12.68 -10.05
CA VAL A 110 4.04 12.79 -11.48
C VAL A 110 5.37 13.53 -11.61
N ASN A 111 6.47 12.78 -11.66
CA ASN A 111 7.82 13.32 -11.74
C ASN A 111 8.30 13.47 -13.19
N THR A 112 7.42 13.94 -14.09
CA THR A 112 7.80 14.21 -15.48
C THR A 112 8.22 15.67 -15.61
N LYS A 113 9.49 15.86 -16.00
CA LYS A 113 9.92 17.11 -16.65
C LYS A 113 9.03 17.31 -17.87
N ILE A 114 8.51 18.53 -18.05
CA ILE A 114 7.71 18.81 -19.25
C ILE A 114 8.68 19.10 -20.38
N ASP A 115 8.82 18.15 -21.29
CA ASP A 115 9.52 18.38 -22.54
C ASP A 115 8.54 18.92 -23.60
N ASN A 116 9.04 19.79 -24.49
CA ASN A 116 8.32 20.28 -25.68
C ASN A 116 7.04 21.10 -25.40
N LEU A 117 7.12 22.11 -24.52
CA LEU A 117 6.07 23.14 -24.42
C LEU A 117 6.08 24.04 -25.65
N LYS A 118 4.92 24.17 -26.30
CA LYS A 118 4.70 25.04 -27.46
C LYS A 118 3.57 26.03 -27.14
N THR A 119 3.49 27.09 -27.94
CA THR A 119 2.32 27.99 -27.94
C THR A 119 1.01 27.21 -28.00
N LYS A 120 -0.01 27.73 -27.31
CA LYS A 120 -1.37 27.14 -27.22
C LYS A 120 -1.47 25.83 -26.44
N ASN A 121 -0.39 25.27 -25.90
CA ASN A 121 -0.49 24.14 -24.96
C ASN A 121 -1.25 24.55 -23.69
N TRP A 122 -1.91 23.58 -23.07
CA TRP A 122 -2.58 23.75 -21.79
C TRP A 122 -1.67 23.24 -20.67
N ILE A 123 -1.58 24.00 -19.60
CA ILE A 123 -0.79 23.65 -18.42
C ILE A 123 -1.55 23.98 -17.15
N THR A 124 -1.35 23.20 -16.09
CA THR A 124 -1.69 23.59 -14.72
C THR A 124 -0.42 23.87 -13.94
N THR A 125 -0.50 24.81 -13.00
CA THR A 125 0.65 25.21 -12.18
C THR A 125 0.16 25.80 -10.86
N PHE A 126 1.02 25.83 -9.85
CA PHE A 126 0.75 26.54 -8.61
C PHE A 126 1.16 28.01 -8.75
N HIS A 127 0.26 28.93 -8.39
CA HIS A 127 0.53 30.36 -8.49
C HIS A 127 0.81 30.93 -7.11
N ASP A 128 2.07 31.27 -6.87
CA ASP A 128 2.62 31.64 -5.55
C ASP A 128 1.89 32.84 -4.93
N GLN A 129 1.63 33.88 -5.73
CA GLN A 129 1.00 35.11 -5.23
C GLN A 129 -0.43 34.89 -4.74
N THR A 130 -1.17 33.96 -5.37
CA THR A 130 -2.55 33.65 -4.96
C THR A 130 -2.64 32.45 -4.03
N GLY A 131 -1.53 31.72 -3.82
CA GLY A 131 -1.49 30.48 -3.04
C GLY A 131 -2.41 29.39 -3.56
N LYS A 132 -2.68 29.34 -4.88
CA LYS A 132 -3.68 28.44 -5.48
C LYS A 132 -3.18 27.82 -6.79
N PRO A 133 -3.54 26.56 -7.08
CA PRO A 133 -3.31 25.99 -8.40
C PRO A 133 -4.25 26.62 -9.43
N ILE A 134 -3.72 26.90 -10.61
CA ILE A 134 -4.42 27.52 -11.72
C ILE A 134 -4.20 26.75 -13.02
N ILE A 135 -5.10 26.94 -13.99
CA ILE A 135 -4.97 26.39 -15.35
C ILE A 135 -4.76 27.50 -16.38
N GLY A 136 -3.78 27.28 -17.25
CA GLY A 136 -3.30 28.26 -18.19
C GLY A 136 -3.20 27.73 -19.61
N ARG A 137 -3.38 28.63 -20.58
CA ARG A 137 -3.02 28.39 -21.97
C ARG A 137 -1.77 29.20 -22.31
N VAL A 138 -0.75 28.53 -22.82
CA VAL A 138 0.53 29.14 -23.18
C VAL A 138 0.35 30.14 -24.32
N LEU A 139 0.83 31.38 -24.12
CA LEU A 139 0.71 32.47 -25.10
C LEU A 139 1.90 32.52 -26.06
N ASP A 140 3.11 32.40 -25.54
CA ASP A 140 4.36 32.56 -26.29
C ASP A 140 5.22 31.32 -26.22
N ASN A 141 6.24 31.24 -27.09
CA ASN A 141 7.24 30.20 -26.94
C ASN A 141 7.94 30.39 -25.57
N PRO A 142 8.04 29.32 -24.76
CA PRO A 142 8.70 29.40 -23.47
C PRO A 142 10.16 29.84 -23.65
N ASN A 143 10.61 30.79 -22.83
CA ASN A 143 12.04 30.98 -22.57
C ASN A 143 12.52 29.87 -21.62
N GLU A 144 13.83 29.72 -21.38
CA GLU A 144 14.38 28.59 -20.61
C GLU A 144 13.72 28.39 -19.23
N ASP A 145 13.35 29.46 -18.51
CA ASP A 145 12.83 29.35 -17.14
C ASP A 145 11.37 29.83 -16.92
N ARG A 146 10.87 30.74 -17.75
CA ARG A 146 9.57 31.41 -17.55
C ARG A 146 8.65 31.30 -18.75
N ILE A 147 7.37 31.10 -18.47
CA ILE A 147 6.32 30.99 -19.48
C ILE A 147 5.17 31.96 -19.18
N ARG A 148 4.68 32.62 -20.23
CA ARG A 148 3.49 33.48 -20.15
C ARG A 148 2.25 32.67 -20.46
N ILE A 149 1.29 32.67 -19.55
CA ILE A 149 0.01 31.99 -19.72
C ILE A 149 -1.15 32.96 -19.66
N GLU A 150 -2.19 32.66 -20.44
CA GLU A 150 -3.53 33.18 -20.22
C GLU A 150 -4.24 32.25 -19.23
N HIS A 151 -4.83 32.80 -18.16
CA HIS A 151 -5.55 32.05 -17.15
C HIS A 151 -6.99 31.74 -17.59
N TRP A 152 -7.36 30.48 -17.40
CA TRP A 152 -8.68 29.93 -17.74
C TRP A 152 -9.30 29.29 -16.49
N ILE A 153 -10.63 29.17 -16.48
CA ILE A 153 -11.37 28.58 -15.36
C ILE A 153 -12.30 27.47 -15.87
N GLN A 154 -12.68 26.56 -14.98
CA GLN A 154 -13.73 25.59 -15.29
C GLN A 154 -15.06 26.31 -15.53
N ASP A 155 -15.74 25.96 -16.62
CA ASP A 155 -17.11 26.38 -16.85
C ASP A 155 -18.05 25.52 -16.00
N LEU A 156 -18.72 26.17 -15.05
CA LEU A 156 -19.68 25.54 -14.16
C LEU A 156 -21.08 25.93 -14.65
N GLU A 157 -21.85 24.93 -15.06
CA GLU A 157 -23.22 25.11 -15.54
C GLU A 157 -24.24 25.05 -14.41
N ASN A 158 -23.90 24.35 -13.32
CA ASN A 158 -24.80 24.15 -12.19
C ASN A 158 -24.08 24.36 -10.86
N ASP A 159 -24.43 25.44 -10.15
CA ASP A 159 -23.84 25.80 -8.86
C ASP A 159 -24.26 24.86 -7.72
N GLN A 160 -25.29 24.04 -7.90
CA GLN A 160 -25.77 23.06 -6.91
C GLN A 160 -24.91 21.78 -6.88
N ILE A 161 -24.01 21.59 -7.83
CA ILE A 161 -23.19 20.39 -7.98
C ILE A 161 -21.71 20.78 -7.94
N SER A 162 -20.89 20.00 -7.25
CA SER A 162 -19.45 20.24 -7.17
C SER A 162 -18.81 20.26 -8.56
N PRO A 163 -17.81 21.14 -8.80
CA PRO A 163 -16.97 21.13 -10.00
C PRO A 163 -16.38 19.75 -10.33
N SER A 164 -16.22 18.90 -9.30
CA SER A 164 -15.69 17.54 -9.43
C SER A 164 -16.59 16.56 -10.20
N VAL A 165 -17.89 16.83 -10.29
CA VAL A 165 -18.86 16.01 -11.04
C VAL A 165 -19.17 16.61 -12.41
N GLN A 166 -19.01 17.93 -12.56
CA GLN A 166 -19.28 18.64 -13.80
C GLN A 166 -18.26 18.31 -14.90
N LEU A 167 -18.60 18.63 -16.15
CA LEU A 167 -17.71 18.41 -17.29
C LEU A 167 -16.44 19.27 -17.16
N PRO A 168 -15.28 18.79 -17.61
CA PRO A 168 -14.02 19.51 -17.52
C PRO A 168 -13.91 20.51 -18.68
N ILE A 169 -14.89 21.40 -18.79
CA ILE A 169 -14.96 22.43 -19.83
C ILE A 169 -14.23 23.66 -19.30
N LEU A 170 -13.40 24.27 -20.13
CA LEU A 170 -12.63 25.46 -19.84
C LEU A 170 -13.23 26.65 -20.57
N LYS A 171 -13.38 27.75 -19.83
CA LYS A 171 -13.75 29.07 -20.36
C LYS A 171 -12.73 30.13 -19.95
N LYS A 172 -12.69 31.22 -20.72
CA LYS A 172 -11.82 32.36 -20.43
C LYS A 172 -12.17 32.95 -19.06
N CYS A 173 -11.15 33.26 -18.27
CA CYS A 173 -11.34 33.95 -17.00
C CYS A 173 -11.78 35.40 -17.26
N GLY A 174 -12.96 35.79 -16.76
CA GLY A 174 -13.49 37.15 -16.89
C GLY A 174 -12.76 38.21 -16.05
N GLY A 175 -11.90 37.78 -15.13
CA GLY A 175 -11.09 38.65 -14.29
C GLY A 175 -10.83 38.06 -12.92
N CYS A 176 -9.57 37.90 -12.53
CA CYS A 176 -9.20 37.39 -11.21
C CYS A 176 -7.90 38.05 -10.70
N GLU A 177 -7.52 37.72 -9.46
CA GLU A 177 -6.32 38.21 -8.77
C GLU A 177 -5.00 37.69 -9.38
N VAL A 178 -5.05 36.70 -10.27
CA VAL A 178 -3.89 36.17 -11.02
C VAL A 178 -3.36 37.18 -12.07
N LYS A 179 -4.04 38.31 -12.28
CA LYS A 179 -3.67 39.34 -13.26
C LYS A 179 -2.36 40.03 -12.89
N THR A 180 -1.30 39.76 -13.65
CA THR A 180 0.00 40.46 -13.51
C THR A 180 0.19 41.59 -14.52
N ASN A 181 -0.34 41.49 -15.75
CA ASN A 181 -0.10 42.46 -16.82
C ASN A 181 -1.37 42.87 -17.59
N GLN A 182 -1.56 44.19 -17.81
CA GLN A 182 -2.54 44.72 -18.76
C GLN A 182 -1.90 44.94 -20.14
N ILE A 183 -2.37 44.24 -21.17
CA ILE A 183 -2.19 44.68 -22.55
C ILE A 183 -3.49 45.35 -23.00
N ARG A 184 -3.53 46.69 -22.97
CA ARG A 184 -4.59 47.47 -23.63
C ARG A 184 -4.34 47.40 -25.13
N ASN A 185 -5.06 46.53 -25.85
CA ASN A 185 -5.12 46.64 -27.30
C ASN A 185 -5.92 47.90 -27.66
N LYS A 186 -5.24 48.88 -28.28
CA LYS A 186 -5.82 50.17 -28.72
C LYS A 186 -6.81 50.06 -29.89
N ARG A 187 -7.17 48.86 -30.33
CA ARG A 187 -8.14 48.64 -31.41
C ARG A 187 -9.05 47.44 -31.05
N ASN A 188 -10.33 47.77 -30.86
CA ASN A 188 -11.52 46.93 -30.73
C ASN A 188 -11.83 46.36 -29.33
N ASN A 189 -13.13 46.45 -28.99
CA ASN A 189 -13.76 46.24 -27.68
C ASN A 189 -13.10 45.22 -26.74
N THR A 190 -12.87 45.69 -25.53
CA THR A 190 -12.15 45.09 -24.40
C THR A 190 -12.55 43.65 -24.05
N LYS A 191 -11.78 42.66 -24.53
CA LYS A 191 -11.65 41.35 -23.85
C LYS A 191 -10.50 41.44 -22.86
N VAL A 192 -10.81 41.60 -21.57
CA VAL A 192 -9.83 41.54 -20.48
C VAL A 192 -9.22 40.14 -20.47
N ARG A 193 -7.91 40.03 -20.69
CA ARG A 193 -7.15 38.76 -20.58
C ARG A 193 -6.47 38.71 -19.23
N CYS A 194 -6.63 37.60 -18.50
CA CYS A 194 -5.89 37.35 -17.27
C CYS A 194 -4.56 36.69 -17.66
N ILE A 195 -3.44 37.42 -17.56
CA ILE A 195 -2.12 36.92 -17.95
C ILE A 195 -1.25 36.79 -16.71
N ALA A 196 -0.50 35.69 -16.62
CA ALA A 196 0.48 35.42 -15.56
C ALA A 196 1.78 34.87 -16.13
N ASP A 197 2.90 35.28 -15.54
CA ASP A 197 4.25 34.79 -15.84
C ASP A 197 4.65 33.78 -14.77
N ILE A 198 4.99 32.55 -15.17
CA ILE A 198 5.12 31.42 -14.25
C ILE A 198 6.39 30.61 -14.54
N SER A 199 6.98 29.99 -13.51
CA SER A 199 8.08 29.04 -13.66
C SER A 199 7.61 27.74 -14.33
N ILE A 200 8.38 27.27 -15.31
CA ILE A 200 8.09 26.02 -16.05
C ILE A 200 8.23 24.79 -15.14
N GLU A 201 9.08 24.86 -14.12
CA GLU A 201 9.46 23.71 -13.30
C GLU A 201 8.26 23.04 -12.60
N ASN A 202 7.30 23.85 -12.13
CA ASN A 202 6.11 23.38 -11.38
C ASN A 202 4.88 23.12 -12.25
N CYS A 203 5.02 23.23 -13.57
CA CYS A 203 3.91 23.03 -14.48
C CYS A 203 3.60 21.54 -14.67
N VAL A 204 2.34 21.25 -15.00
CA VAL A 204 1.83 19.94 -15.42
C VAL A 204 1.10 20.13 -16.75
N LYS A 205 1.43 19.33 -17.76
CA LYS A 205 0.82 19.44 -19.10
C LYS A 205 -0.57 18.83 -19.11
N VAL A 206 -1.52 19.53 -19.72
CA VAL A 206 -2.91 19.09 -19.90
C VAL A 206 -3.21 19.01 -21.39
N ASN A 207 -3.99 18.02 -21.83
CA ASN A 207 -4.53 18.04 -23.19
C ASN A 207 -5.98 18.51 -23.14
N ALA A 208 -6.30 19.47 -24.00
CA ALA A 208 -7.68 19.92 -24.16
C ALA A 208 -7.98 20.20 -25.63
N ASN A 209 -9.16 19.77 -26.05
CA ASN A 209 -9.65 19.91 -27.42
C ASN A 209 -10.63 21.08 -27.51
N SER A 210 -10.57 21.82 -28.61
CA SER A 210 -11.52 22.91 -28.85
C SER A 210 -12.92 22.37 -29.05
N ILE A 211 -13.89 23.09 -28.50
CA ILE A 211 -15.33 22.94 -28.75
C ILE A 211 -15.78 24.24 -29.45
N GLN A 212 -17.09 24.44 -29.57
CA GLN A 212 -17.71 25.68 -30.02
C GLN A 212 -17.59 26.79 -28.97
N ASN A 213 -17.71 28.05 -29.43
CA ASN A 213 -17.79 29.25 -28.59
C ASN A 213 -16.60 29.50 -27.65
N ASP A 214 -15.36 29.36 -28.15
CA ASP A 214 -14.14 29.59 -27.36
C ASP A 214 -14.01 28.66 -26.12
N ARG A 215 -14.75 27.55 -26.07
CA ARG A 215 -14.69 26.56 -24.98
C ARG A 215 -13.76 25.40 -25.36
N TYR A 216 -13.13 24.79 -24.35
CA TYR A 216 -12.26 23.64 -24.54
C TYR A 216 -12.63 22.53 -23.55
N ILE A 217 -12.53 21.27 -23.95
CA ILE A 217 -12.74 20.13 -23.04
C ILE A 217 -11.40 19.48 -22.72
N ALA A 218 -11.06 19.42 -21.43
CA ALA A 218 -9.87 18.73 -20.97
C ALA A 218 -10.08 17.20 -20.98
N ASP A 219 -9.01 16.47 -21.27
CA ASP A 219 -8.99 15.02 -21.35
C ASP A 219 -9.03 14.33 -19.97
N MET A 220 -8.68 15.07 -18.91
CA MET A 220 -8.67 14.69 -17.50
C MET A 220 -9.57 15.61 -16.68
N ALA A 221 -9.87 15.23 -15.43
CA ALA A 221 -10.62 16.10 -14.53
C ALA A 221 -9.78 17.31 -14.11
N ILE A 222 -10.40 18.50 -14.08
CA ILE A 222 -9.69 19.74 -13.75
C ILE A 222 -9.15 19.69 -12.32
N TYR A 223 -9.93 19.20 -11.35
CA TYR A 223 -9.46 19.06 -9.96
C TYR A 223 -8.22 18.17 -9.83
N GLU A 224 -8.07 17.16 -10.69
CA GLU A 224 -6.93 16.26 -10.67
C GLU A 224 -5.69 16.94 -11.25
N THR A 225 -5.82 17.65 -12.37
CA THR A 225 -4.71 18.44 -12.94
C THR A 225 -4.22 19.54 -12.01
N LEU A 226 -5.13 20.14 -11.23
CA LEU A 226 -4.79 21.16 -10.23
C LEU A 226 -4.11 20.52 -9.00
N ALA A 227 -4.62 19.39 -8.52
CA ALA A 227 -4.01 18.64 -7.42
C ALA A 227 -2.59 18.14 -7.76
N GLN A 228 -2.34 17.74 -9.01
CA GLN A 228 -1.00 17.37 -9.48
C GLN A 228 -0.03 18.54 -9.41
N ALA A 229 -0.45 19.74 -9.86
CA ALA A 229 0.37 20.94 -9.80
C ALA A 229 0.68 21.37 -8.36
N GLU A 230 -0.32 21.31 -7.48
CA GLU A 230 -0.17 21.60 -6.05
C GLU A 230 0.80 20.63 -5.36
N CYS A 231 0.66 19.32 -5.60
CA CYS A 231 1.57 18.32 -5.03
C CYS A 231 3.01 18.50 -5.55
N LYS A 232 3.18 18.87 -6.82
CA LYS A 232 4.49 19.12 -7.43
C LYS A 232 5.18 20.33 -6.80
N TYR A 233 4.42 21.40 -6.54
CA TYR A 233 4.91 22.61 -5.88
C TYR A 233 5.40 22.34 -4.44
N TYR A 234 4.53 21.79 -3.58
CA TYR A 234 4.89 21.56 -2.18
C TYR A 234 6.01 20.53 -1.99
N ARG A 235 6.15 19.57 -2.91
CA ARG A 235 7.28 18.63 -2.91
C ARG A 235 8.63 19.34 -3.09
N LYS A 236 8.67 20.44 -3.86
CA LYS A 236 9.90 21.20 -4.09
C LYS A 236 10.28 22.02 -2.85
N THR A 237 9.30 22.58 -2.15
CA THR A 237 9.52 23.29 -0.88
C THR A 237 9.97 22.32 0.23
N SER A 238 9.53 21.07 0.18
CA SER A 238 9.99 19.98 1.06
C SER A 238 11.28 19.31 0.59
N MET A 239 12.25 20.08 0.06
CA MET A 239 13.64 19.63 -0.13
C MET A 239 14.38 19.40 1.21
N ASN A 240 13.66 19.25 2.32
CA ASN A 240 14.02 18.29 3.36
C ASN A 240 13.31 16.99 3.02
N GLU A 241 13.99 16.26 2.16
CA GLU A 241 13.70 14.91 1.76
C GLU A 241 13.48 14.07 3.04
N CYS A 242 12.22 13.92 3.49
CA CYS A 242 11.87 12.69 4.19
C CYS A 242 11.91 11.63 3.10
N ILE A 243 13.13 11.19 2.85
CA ILE A 243 13.46 9.91 2.26
C ILE A 243 12.78 8.90 3.17
N ILE A 244 11.48 8.69 2.95
CA ILE A 244 10.93 7.35 3.02
C ILE A 244 11.40 6.66 1.74
N GLU A 245 12.73 6.55 1.56
CA GLU A 245 13.24 5.33 0.98
C GLU A 245 12.67 4.27 1.87
N LYS A 246 11.75 3.49 1.29
CA LYS A 246 11.46 2.11 1.66
C LYS A 246 12.15 1.72 2.96
N VAL A 247 11.58 2.09 4.11
CA VAL A 247 11.81 1.32 5.33
C VAL A 247 11.03 0.02 5.13
N ASN A 248 11.54 -0.79 4.20
CA ASN A 248 11.14 -2.15 3.90
C ASN A 248 11.76 -3.11 4.92
N GLY A 249 12.19 -2.57 6.06
CA GLY A 249 12.87 -3.27 7.12
C GLY A 249 11.88 -3.79 8.14
N LEU A 250 11.71 -5.11 8.17
CA LEU A 250 11.00 -5.91 9.18
C LEU A 250 9.48 -5.65 9.39
N LEU A 251 9.03 -4.41 9.50
CA LEU A 251 7.65 -4.03 9.88
C LEU A 251 6.57 -4.47 8.88
N LYS A 252 6.94 -4.78 7.64
CA LYS A 252 6.00 -5.35 6.66
C LYS A 252 5.54 -6.76 7.06
N TYR A 253 6.34 -7.52 7.81
CA TYR A 253 6.04 -8.91 8.16
C TYR A 253 5.13 -9.07 9.38
N ILE A 254 4.79 -7.99 10.08
CA ILE A 254 4.00 -7.99 11.33
C ILE A 254 2.56 -7.53 11.00
N HIS A 255 1.59 -8.42 11.23
CA HIS A 255 0.20 -8.25 10.77
C HIS A 255 -0.65 -7.29 11.61
N SER A 256 -0.52 -7.26 12.94
CA SER A 256 -1.41 -6.42 13.75
C SER A 256 -1.01 -4.94 13.66
N SER A 257 -1.90 -4.12 13.09
CA SER A 257 -1.80 -2.66 13.11
C SER A 257 -1.64 -2.13 14.52
N ASP A 258 -2.30 -2.75 15.50
CA ASP A 258 -2.35 -2.25 16.86
C ASP A 258 -1.02 -2.45 17.57
N TYR A 259 -0.39 -3.63 17.40
CA TYR A 259 0.97 -3.88 17.92
C TYR A 259 2.04 -3.10 17.17
N ARG A 260 1.93 -3.02 15.83
CA ARG A 260 2.89 -2.24 15.03
C ARG A 260 2.82 -0.76 15.39
N ASN A 261 1.61 -0.20 15.50
CA ASN A 261 1.41 1.19 15.85
C ASN A 261 1.78 1.43 17.32
N ALA A 262 1.44 0.53 18.25
CA ALA A 262 1.86 0.64 19.65
C ALA A 262 3.39 0.63 19.78
N LEU A 263 4.10 -0.30 19.14
CA LEU A 263 5.56 -0.37 19.17
C LEU A 263 6.20 0.89 18.55
N ILE A 264 5.68 1.36 17.40
CA ILE A 264 6.16 2.59 16.76
C ILE A 264 5.88 3.81 17.63
N ILE A 265 4.70 3.89 18.26
CA ILE A 265 4.31 4.98 19.15
C ILE A 265 5.18 4.97 20.41
N GLU A 266 5.47 3.79 20.96
CA GLU A 266 6.31 3.64 22.16
C GLU A 266 7.76 4.05 21.89
N ILE A 267 8.32 3.63 20.75
CA ILE A 267 9.66 4.05 20.28
C ILE A 267 9.67 5.55 19.91
N ALA A 268 8.62 6.06 19.26
CA ALA A 268 8.54 7.47 18.90
C ALA A 268 8.40 8.37 20.13
N ASN A 269 7.61 7.94 21.11
CA ASN A 269 7.43 8.66 22.37
C ASN A 269 8.70 8.64 23.22
N SER A 270 9.46 7.54 23.23
CA SER A 270 10.72 7.45 23.96
C SER A 270 11.83 8.32 23.35
N LEU A 271 11.75 8.60 22.05
CA LEU A 271 12.72 9.44 21.31
C LEU A 271 12.23 10.89 21.13
N MET A 272 11.02 11.23 21.57
CA MET A 272 10.37 12.51 21.27
C MET A 272 11.02 13.72 21.97
N GLN A 273 11.79 13.48 23.04
CA GLN A 273 12.50 14.52 23.81
C GLN A 273 14.01 14.53 23.54
N GLU A 274 14.53 13.55 22.81
CA GLU A 274 15.95 13.44 22.51
C GLU A 274 16.29 14.31 21.29
N THR A 275 17.14 15.31 21.52
CA THR A 275 17.58 16.24 20.47
C THR A 275 18.79 15.72 19.71
N ASP A 276 19.57 14.84 20.34
CA ASP A 276 20.72 14.14 19.78
C ASP A 276 20.57 12.64 20.04
N ILE A 277 20.61 11.83 18.98
CA ILE A 277 20.58 10.37 19.09
C ILE A 277 21.99 9.84 18.82
N GLU A 278 22.70 9.46 19.88
CA GLU A 278 23.95 8.74 19.76
C GLU A 278 23.67 7.25 19.48
N ILE A 279 23.98 6.80 18.27
CA ILE A 279 23.83 5.41 17.87
C ILE A 279 25.20 4.74 17.88
N TYR A 280 25.42 3.88 18.87
CA TYR A 280 26.60 3.03 18.92
C TYR A 280 26.43 1.90 17.91
N THR A 281 27.33 1.85 16.93
CA THR A 281 27.41 0.72 15.99
C THR A 281 28.61 -0.14 16.32
N ASP A 282 28.53 -1.43 16.04
CA ASP A 282 29.61 -2.40 16.20
C ASP A 282 30.76 -2.23 15.18
N GLY A 283 30.85 -1.07 14.52
CA GLY A 283 31.81 -0.77 13.47
C GLY A 283 31.43 -1.29 12.08
N SER A 284 30.25 -1.88 11.90
CA SER A 284 29.77 -2.40 10.60
C SER A 284 29.12 -1.36 9.68
N MET A 285 29.03 -0.10 10.12
CA MET A 285 28.47 1.01 9.34
C MET A 285 29.39 1.38 8.18
N LYS A 286 28.85 1.35 6.95
CA LYS A 286 29.56 1.74 5.72
C LYS A 286 28.85 2.90 5.04
N ASN A 287 29.61 3.67 4.26
CA ASN A 287 29.12 4.77 3.43
C ASN A 287 28.47 5.94 4.22
N ILE A 288 29.07 6.33 5.34
CA ILE A 288 28.59 7.42 6.23
C ILE A 288 28.33 8.75 5.47
N ALA A 289 29.03 8.97 4.35
CA ALA A 289 28.95 10.20 3.56
C ALA A 289 28.01 10.14 2.34
N THR A 290 27.25 9.05 2.14
CA THR A 290 26.29 8.94 1.03
C THR A 290 24.87 8.67 1.53
N ASN A 291 23.87 8.94 0.70
CA ASN A 291 22.47 8.61 0.99
C ASN A 291 22.20 7.09 1.06
N GLU A 292 23.21 6.25 0.83
CA GLU A 292 23.14 4.78 0.89
C GLU A 292 23.92 4.26 2.11
N ILE A 293 23.58 4.73 3.31
CA ILE A 293 24.14 4.18 4.54
C ILE A 293 23.71 2.72 4.64
N ILE A 294 24.68 1.80 4.61
CA ILE A 294 24.44 0.37 4.76
C ILE A 294 24.87 -0.02 6.16
N MET A 295 23.92 -0.52 6.95
CA MET A 295 24.15 -1.20 8.22
C MET A 295 23.83 -2.67 7.99
N GLY A 296 24.84 -3.54 8.03
CA GLY A 296 24.60 -4.94 7.64
C GLY A 296 25.84 -5.81 7.60
N SER A 297 26.49 -6.00 8.75
CA SER A 297 27.14 -7.28 9.04
C SER A 297 27.21 -7.49 10.55
N ALA A 298 26.06 -7.72 11.18
CA ALA A 298 26.03 -8.13 12.59
C ALA A 298 26.30 -9.64 12.69
N ASN A 299 27.21 -10.01 13.59
CA ASN A 299 27.34 -11.40 14.06
C ASN A 299 26.30 -11.62 15.15
N VAL A 300 25.34 -12.51 14.91
CA VAL A 300 24.25 -12.79 15.85
C VAL A 300 24.44 -14.20 16.38
N GLU A 301 24.72 -14.33 17.67
CA GLU A 301 24.70 -15.61 18.37
C GLU A 301 23.37 -15.78 19.11
N ILE A 302 22.63 -16.82 18.76
CA ILE A 302 21.34 -17.16 19.38
C ILE A 302 21.54 -18.39 20.24
N TYR A 303 21.16 -18.32 21.51
CA TYR A 303 21.21 -19.45 22.42
C TYR A 303 19.80 -20.05 22.54
N SER A 304 19.66 -21.35 22.25
CA SER A 304 18.36 -22.04 22.28
C SER A 304 18.44 -23.36 23.03
N ASP A 305 17.43 -23.65 23.84
CA ASP A 305 17.27 -24.93 24.52
C ASP A 305 16.61 -26.01 23.65
N SER A 306 16.12 -25.65 22.45
CA SER A 306 15.49 -26.59 21.52
C SER A 306 16.52 -27.20 20.58
N GLN A 307 16.87 -28.47 20.82
CA GLN A 307 17.78 -29.20 19.92
C GLN A 307 17.22 -29.32 18.50
N TRP A 308 15.90 -29.45 18.37
CA TRP A 308 15.23 -29.55 17.08
C TRP A 308 15.43 -28.28 16.24
N VAL A 309 15.36 -27.10 16.85
CA VAL A 309 15.58 -25.81 16.17
C VAL A 309 17.03 -25.69 15.71
N VAL A 310 18.00 -26.05 16.56
CA VAL A 310 19.44 -26.01 16.22
C VAL A 310 19.72 -26.90 15.01
N ASN A 311 19.32 -28.18 15.07
CA ASN A 311 19.57 -29.13 13.97
C ASN A 311 18.89 -28.68 12.67
N THR A 312 17.63 -28.25 12.73
CA THR A 312 16.89 -27.79 11.55
C THR A 312 17.53 -26.52 10.96
N PHE A 313 18.01 -25.60 11.79
CA PHE A 313 18.71 -24.40 11.31
C PHE A 313 20.01 -24.78 10.59
N ASP A 314 20.83 -25.63 11.19
CA ASP A 314 22.12 -26.04 10.61
C ASP A 314 21.95 -26.75 9.26
N GLU A 315 20.92 -27.59 9.13
CA GLU A 315 20.56 -28.24 7.86
C GLU A 315 20.13 -27.23 6.78
N LEU A 316 19.34 -26.20 7.17
CA LEU A 316 18.77 -25.24 6.23
C LEU A 316 19.73 -24.08 5.90
N ASN A 317 20.71 -23.78 6.76
CA ASN A 317 21.57 -22.59 6.66
C ASN A 317 22.38 -22.55 5.35
N PHE A 318 22.73 -23.73 4.81
CA PHE A 318 23.51 -23.86 3.58
C PHE A 318 22.65 -23.90 2.30
N LEU A 319 21.32 -23.98 2.43
CA LEU A 319 20.41 -24.13 1.29
C LEU A 319 19.96 -22.78 0.72
N THR A 320 19.55 -22.72 -0.54
CA THR A 320 18.93 -21.50 -1.08
C THR A 320 17.47 -21.38 -0.64
N ILE A 321 16.88 -20.17 -0.63
CA ILE A 321 15.44 -20.00 -0.33
C ILE A 321 14.57 -20.90 -1.20
N LYS A 322 14.91 -21.06 -2.49
CA LYS A 322 14.17 -21.91 -3.43
C LYS A 322 14.23 -23.39 -3.05
N ASP A 323 15.34 -23.84 -2.47
CA ASP A 323 15.50 -25.23 -2.04
C ASP A 323 14.71 -25.49 -0.75
N ILE A 324 14.76 -24.55 0.20
CA ILE A 324 13.94 -24.59 1.42
C ILE A 324 12.44 -24.65 1.07
N GLU A 325 11.99 -23.90 0.06
CA GLU A 325 10.59 -23.92 -0.39
C GLU A 325 10.12 -25.30 -0.87
N ARG A 326 11.02 -26.09 -1.47
CA ARG A 326 10.79 -27.43 -2.01
C ARG A 326 10.86 -28.52 -0.95
N LEU A 327 11.53 -28.27 0.17
CA LEU A 327 11.62 -29.23 1.26
C LEU A 327 10.31 -29.39 2.03
N LYS A 328 10.12 -30.59 2.57
CA LYS A 328 8.99 -30.95 3.44
C LYS A 328 9.39 -30.76 4.90
N VAL A 329 9.50 -29.51 5.34
CA VAL A 329 9.87 -29.14 6.71
C VAL A 329 8.65 -28.65 7.48
N ASN A 330 8.54 -29.01 8.76
CA ASN A 330 7.53 -28.44 9.66
C ASN A 330 7.83 -26.95 9.90
N TYR A 331 6.79 -26.14 10.09
CA TYR A 331 6.90 -24.69 10.32
C TYR A 331 7.63 -23.95 9.19
N LYS A 332 7.52 -24.45 7.94
CA LYS A 332 8.23 -23.92 6.76
C LYS A 332 8.09 -22.41 6.59
N VAL A 333 6.91 -21.85 6.87
CA VAL A 333 6.64 -20.42 6.77
C VAL A 333 7.56 -19.60 7.69
N LEU A 334 7.78 -20.07 8.93
CA LEU A 334 8.65 -19.42 9.90
C LEU A 334 10.11 -19.47 9.45
N TRP A 335 10.55 -20.63 8.96
CA TRP A 335 11.91 -20.80 8.41
C TRP A 335 12.16 -19.90 7.19
N LEU A 336 11.21 -19.82 6.26
CA LEU A 336 11.32 -18.94 5.11
C LEU A 336 11.37 -17.46 5.52
N CYS A 337 10.64 -17.07 6.56
CA CYS A 337 10.70 -15.72 7.12
C CYS A 337 12.09 -15.44 7.69
N LEU A 338 12.60 -16.33 8.56
CA LEU A 338 13.91 -16.23 9.20
C LEU A 338 15.03 -16.09 8.16
N PHE A 339 15.13 -17.03 7.21
CA PHE A 339 16.20 -17.02 6.22
C PHE A 339 16.10 -15.84 5.24
N LYS A 340 14.90 -15.29 5.01
CA LYS A 340 14.76 -14.05 4.24
C LYS A 340 15.30 -12.85 5.02
N ILE A 341 15.02 -12.75 6.31
CA ILE A 341 15.56 -11.70 7.18
C ILE A 341 17.09 -11.78 7.20
N ILE A 342 17.65 -12.97 7.45
CA ILE A 342 19.11 -13.20 7.46
C ILE A 342 19.76 -12.69 6.17
N ARG A 343 19.16 -13.02 5.01
CA ARG A 343 19.70 -12.59 3.70
C ARG A 343 19.51 -11.12 3.41
N ILE A 344 18.36 -10.54 3.75
CA ILE A 344 18.07 -9.12 3.50
C ILE A 344 19.07 -8.23 4.25
N TYR A 345 19.38 -8.60 5.51
CA TYR A 345 20.27 -7.82 6.36
C TYR A 345 21.71 -8.34 6.38
N SER A 346 22.04 -9.32 5.53
CA SER A 346 23.38 -9.93 5.47
C SER A 346 23.94 -10.35 6.84
N LEU A 347 23.08 -10.94 7.68
CA LEU A 347 23.42 -11.35 9.05
C LEU A 347 24.27 -12.64 9.05
N LYS A 348 25.24 -12.71 9.95
CA LYS A 348 25.96 -13.95 10.27
C LYS A 348 25.36 -14.54 11.53
N VAL A 349 24.41 -15.47 11.36
CA VAL A 349 23.69 -16.08 12.48
C VAL A 349 24.28 -17.44 12.84
N LYS A 350 24.53 -17.66 14.13
CA LYS A 350 24.91 -18.95 14.71
C LYS A 350 23.95 -19.28 15.85
N ILE A 351 23.36 -20.47 15.82
CA ILE A 351 22.51 -20.94 16.92
C ILE A 351 23.28 -21.97 17.75
N THR A 352 23.42 -21.73 19.05
CA THR A 352 24.12 -22.62 19.98
C THR A 352 23.13 -23.26 20.95
N LYS A 353 23.23 -24.58 21.11
CA LYS A 353 22.41 -25.31 22.09
C LYS A 353 22.82 -24.94 23.51
N VAL A 354 21.86 -24.55 24.33
CA VAL A 354 22.01 -24.45 25.80
C VAL A 354 21.26 -25.57 26.50
N LYS A 355 21.76 -26.03 27.65
CA LYS A 355 21.08 -27.09 28.41
C LYS A 355 19.79 -26.52 29.03
N ALA A 356 18.67 -27.21 28.81
CA ALA A 356 17.41 -26.86 29.45
C ALA A 356 17.58 -26.94 30.97
N HIS A 357 17.03 -25.96 31.70
CA HIS A 357 17.17 -25.85 33.16
C HIS A 357 18.62 -25.76 33.66
N SER A 358 19.53 -25.20 32.85
CA SER A 358 20.85 -24.77 33.33
C SER A 358 20.73 -23.49 34.17
N ASP A 359 21.77 -23.17 34.95
CA ASP A 359 21.92 -21.89 35.66
C ASP A 359 22.24 -20.72 34.71
N CYS A 360 21.63 -20.69 33.53
CA CYS A 360 21.64 -19.54 32.64
C CYS A 360 20.41 -18.67 32.94
N ASP A 361 20.64 -17.54 33.60
CA ASP A 361 19.57 -16.62 34.02
C ASP A 361 18.76 -16.11 32.82
N TYR A 362 19.40 -15.81 31.69
CA TYR A 362 18.72 -15.38 30.46
C TYR A 362 17.80 -16.46 29.87
N ASN A 363 18.18 -17.74 29.96
CA ASN A 363 17.31 -18.82 29.48
C ASN A 363 16.13 -19.04 30.44
N LYS A 364 16.33 -18.88 31.75
CA LYS A 364 15.26 -18.92 32.76
C LYS A 364 14.26 -17.78 32.53
N GLU A 365 14.75 -16.58 32.20
CA GLU A 365 13.91 -15.43 31.87
C GLU A 365 13.13 -15.64 30.57
N ALA A 366 13.77 -16.13 29.52
CA ALA A 366 13.10 -16.46 28.25
C ALA A 366 11.99 -17.51 28.43
N ASP A 367 12.23 -18.56 29.23
CA ASP A 367 11.21 -19.58 29.57
C ASP A 367 10.04 -18.98 30.36
N LYS A 368 10.33 -18.08 31.31
CA LYS A 368 9.29 -17.35 32.07
C LYS A 368 8.43 -16.47 31.15
N LEU A 369 9.03 -15.73 30.23
CA LEU A 369 8.33 -14.89 29.25
C LEU A 369 7.49 -15.73 28.28
N ALA A 370 8.04 -16.84 27.78
CA ALA A 370 7.31 -17.76 26.91
C ALA A 370 6.06 -18.34 27.62
N LYS A 371 6.18 -18.67 28.91
CA LYS A 371 5.07 -19.16 29.73
C LYS A 371 4.02 -18.08 30.04
N SER A 372 4.43 -16.85 30.33
CA SER A 372 3.48 -15.75 30.60
C SER A 372 2.67 -15.36 29.37
N ASP A 373 3.22 -15.61 28.18
CA ASP A 373 2.62 -15.20 26.92
C ASP A 373 1.94 -16.36 26.18
N ALA A 374 1.95 -17.56 26.74
CA ALA A 374 1.32 -18.75 26.15
C ALA A 374 -0.21 -18.60 25.94
N GLU A 375 -0.86 -17.76 26.75
CA GLU A 375 -2.30 -17.47 26.66
C GLU A 375 -2.62 -16.22 25.82
N LYS A 376 -1.59 -15.48 25.38
CA LYS A 376 -1.75 -14.26 24.59
C LYS A 376 -1.93 -14.58 23.09
N ASN A 377 -2.40 -13.58 22.35
CA ASN A 377 -2.64 -13.71 20.90
C ASN A 377 -1.36 -14.05 20.14
N VAL A 378 -1.44 -15.07 19.28
CA VAL A 378 -0.32 -15.57 18.47
C VAL A 378 0.09 -14.55 17.41
N LEU A 379 1.40 -14.42 17.21
CA LEU A 379 2.00 -13.59 16.16
C LEU A 379 1.75 -14.23 14.78
N ILE A 380 0.86 -13.64 13.99
CA ILE A 380 0.51 -14.15 12.64
C ILE A 380 1.45 -13.53 11.61
N ILE A 381 2.26 -14.36 10.94
CA ILE A 381 3.11 -13.94 9.81
C ILE A 381 2.29 -14.00 8.52
N GLU A 382 2.32 -12.92 7.71
CA GLU A 382 1.64 -12.93 6.41
C GLU A 382 2.36 -13.80 5.37
N ASP A 383 1.78 -14.98 5.11
CA ASP A 383 2.20 -15.90 4.03
C ASP A 383 2.35 -15.23 2.66
N LYS A 384 1.53 -14.21 2.37
CA LYS A 384 1.54 -13.50 1.07
C LYS A 384 2.83 -12.72 0.83
N LEU A 385 3.51 -12.29 1.89
CA LEU A 385 4.76 -11.53 1.82
C LEU A 385 5.98 -12.44 1.67
N LEU A 386 5.80 -13.73 1.95
CA LEU A 386 6.84 -14.74 1.86
C LEU A 386 6.97 -15.35 0.46
N LEU A 387 6.20 -14.92 -0.54
CA LEU A 387 6.35 -15.31 -1.96
C LEU A 387 6.45 -16.84 -2.22
N HIS A 388 6.05 -17.71 -1.28
CA HIS A 388 6.14 -19.16 -1.44
C HIS A 388 4.86 -19.69 -2.11
N ASN A 389 4.98 -20.79 -2.85
CA ASN A 389 4.00 -21.30 -3.82
C ASN A 389 2.57 -21.61 -3.31
N GLY A 390 2.32 -21.47 -2.01
CA GLY A 390 1.02 -21.64 -1.37
C GLY A 390 1.12 -22.37 -0.03
N THR A 391 0.15 -22.11 0.85
CA THR A 391 -0.01 -22.80 2.14
C THR A 391 -1.32 -23.56 2.13
N VAL A 392 -1.29 -24.80 2.64
CA VAL A 392 -2.50 -25.57 2.89
C VAL A 392 -3.13 -25.06 4.18
N CYS A 393 -4.42 -24.74 4.16
CA CYS A 393 -5.13 -24.26 5.34
C CYS A 393 -6.26 -25.20 5.75
N TRP A 394 -6.49 -25.31 7.06
CA TRP A 394 -7.67 -25.95 7.64
C TRP A 394 -8.51 -24.89 8.37
N ARG A 395 -9.78 -24.71 7.99
CA ARG A 395 -10.66 -23.66 8.54
C ARG A 395 -10.00 -22.27 8.53
N ASN A 396 -9.28 -21.94 7.45
CA ASN A 396 -8.49 -20.71 7.27
C ASN A 396 -7.23 -20.55 8.13
N MET A 397 -6.88 -21.52 8.97
CA MET A 397 -5.60 -21.54 9.69
C MET A 397 -4.54 -22.30 8.87
N PRO A 398 -3.31 -21.78 8.73
CA PRO A 398 -2.24 -22.47 8.02
C PRO A 398 -1.86 -23.78 8.73
N ILE A 399 -1.66 -24.84 7.93
CA ILE A 399 -1.16 -26.12 8.44
C ILE A 399 0.35 -26.02 8.58
N GLU A 400 0.84 -26.07 9.82
CA GLU A 400 2.26 -25.92 10.14
C GLU A 400 3.05 -27.23 10.04
N ARG A 401 2.36 -28.38 10.19
CA ARG A 401 2.95 -29.72 10.09
C ARG A 401 2.83 -30.29 8.69
N ASN A 402 3.44 -31.45 8.42
CA ASN A 402 3.27 -32.14 7.14
C ASN A 402 1.78 -32.28 6.77
N PRO A 403 1.30 -31.63 5.68
CA PRO A 403 -0.12 -31.64 5.33
C PRO A 403 -0.66 -33.04 5.06
N ILE A 404 0.16 -33.97 4.56
CA ILE A 404 -0.26 -35.35 4.28
C ILE A 404 -0.57 -36.08 5.59
N LEU A 405 0.30 -35.97 6.58
CA LEU A 405 0.08 -36.60 7.90
C LEU A 405 -1.11 -35.99 8.62
N MET A 406 -1.30 -34.67 8.54
CA MET A 406 -2.48 -34.02 9.12
C MET A 406 -3.77 -34.44 8.42
N ILE A 407 -3.78 -34.51 7.08
CA ILE A 407 -4.95 -35.00 6.33
C ILE A 407 -5.27 -36.44 6.71
N LYS A 408 -4.24 -37.29 6.85
CA LYS A 408 -4.40 -38.67 7.32
C LYS A 408 -5.03 -38.70 8.73
N GLY A 409 -4.48 -37.96 9.69
CA GLY A 409 -5.03 -37.90 11.05
C GLY A 409 -6.47 -37.37 11.11
N ILE A 410 -6.83 -36.39 10.28
CA ILE A 410 -8.21 -35.91 10.16
C ILE A 410 -9.12 -37.02 9.62
N LYS A 411 -8.67 -37.77 8.60
CA LYS A 411 -9.42 -38.88 8.02
C LYS A 411 -9.60 -40.03 9.01
N ASP A 412 -8.55 -40.36 9.74
CA ASP A 412 -8.57 -41.39 10.78
C ASP A 412 -9.55 -40.98 11.90
N ALA A 413 -9.54 -39.71 12.33
CA ALA A 413 -10.50 -39.19 13.32
C ALA A 413 -11.95 -39.21 12.82
N GLN A 414 -12.19 -38.81 11.56
CA GLN A 414 -13.52 -38.90 10.93
C GLN A 414 -14.01 -40.34 10.86
N PHE A 415 -13.13 -41.27 10.49
CA PHE A 415 -13.45 -42.68 10.43
C PHE A 415 -13.80 -43.25 11.81
N ILE A 416 -13.06 -42.88 12.85
CA ILE A 416 -13.38 -43.28 14.23
C ILE A 416 -14.73 -42.71 14.66
N GLU A 417 -15.02 -41.45 14.33
CA GLU A 417 -16.31 -40.82 14.63
C GLU A 417 -17.46 -41.55 13.91
N GLU A 418 -17.33 -41.83 12.63
CA GLU A 418 -18.30 -42.62 11.86
C GLU A 418 -18.49 -44.03 12.44
N PHE A 419 -17.39 -44.70 12.82
CA PHE A 419 -17.41 -46.01 13.47
C PHE A 419 -18.17 -45.98 14.81
N LEU A 420 -17.93 -44.98 15.66
CA LEU A 420 -18.63 -44.81 16.94
C LEU A 420 -20.12 -44.46 16.75
N MET A 421 -20.49 -43.84 15.63
CA MET A 421 -21.86 -43.44 15.33
C MET A 421 -22.75 -44.56 14.77
N LEU A 422 -22.20 -45.74 14.48
CA LEU A 422 -22.99 -46.92 14.08
C LEU A 422 -23.81 -47.47 15.26
N HIS A 423 -25.05 -47.89 15.01
CA HIS A 423 -25.98 -48.38 16.05
C HIS A 423 -25.42 -49.56 16.86
N HIS A 424 -24.66 -50.45 16.22
CA HIS A 424 -24.03 -51.60 16.91
C HIS A 424 -22.90 -51.22 17.89
N ASN A 425 -22.42 -49.97 17.83
CA ASN A 425 -21.26 -49.47 18.59
C ASN A 425 -21.68 -48.45 19.66
N GLU A 426 -22.98 -48.31 19.90
CA GLU A 426 -23.53 -47.37 20.89
C GLU A 426 -22.99 -47.62 22.31
N VAL A 427 -22.63 -48.87 22.63
CA VAL A 427 -21.99 -49.28 23.88
C VAL A 427 -20.64 -48.57 24.11
N TYR A 428 -19.87 -48.30 23.05
CA TYR A 428 -18.56 -47.63 23.14
C TYR A 428 -18.66 -46.10 23.29
N ARG A 429 -19.87 -45.52 23.29
CA ARG A 429 -20.06 -44.07 23.50
C ARG A 429 -20.00 -43.67 24.98
N GLN A 430 -19.99 -44.64 25.89
CA GLN A 430 -19.85 -44.38 27.32
C GLN A 430 -18.40 -43.99 27.63
N SER A 431 -18.20 -42.86 28.33
CA SER A 431 -16.86 -42.34 28.64
C SER A 431 -15.98 -43.31 29.40
N ASP A 432 -16.59 -44.19 30.19
CA ASP A 432 -15.90 -45.11 31.09
C ASP A 432 -15.35 -46.33 30.32
N LEU A 433 -16.03 -46.75 29.26
CA LEU A 433 -15.58 -47.80 28.36
C LEU A 433 -14.48 -47.33 27.41
N LEU A 434 -14.51 -46.06 26.97
CA LEU A 434 -13.45 -45.47 26.13
C LEU A 434 -12.08 -45.45 26.81
N ARG A 435 -12.06 -45.34 28.15
CA ARG A 435 -10.83 -45.37 28.97
C ARG A 435 -10.24 -46.78 29.15
N LEU A 436 -11.03 -47.82 28.90
CA LEU A 436 -10.62 -49.23 28.99
C LEU A 436 -10.07 -49.77 27.65
N ILE A 437 -10.25 -49.02 26.56
CA ILE A 437 -9.72 -49.38 25.25
C ILE A 437 -8.24 -49.00 25.19
N ASP A 438 -7.37 -50.00 25.01
CA ASP A 438 -5.95 -49.79 24.71
C ASP A 438 -5.81 -49.31 23.26
N TRP A 439 -5.88 -47.99 23.09
CA TRP A 439 -5.54 -47.35 21.84
C TRP A 439 -4.03 -47.47 21.64
N LYS A 440 -3.57 -48.52 20.96
CA LYS A 440 -2.22 -48.53 20.39
C LYS A 440 -2.13 -47.40 19.37
N ILE A 441 -1.58 -46.26 19.83
CA ILE A 441 -1.26 -45.08 19.01
C ILE A 441 -0.09 -45.41 18.07
#